data_AF-A0A956LCW6-F1
#
_entry.id   AF-A0A956LCW6-F1
#
_cell.length_a   1.000
_cell.length_b   1.000
_cell.length_c   1.000
_cell.angle_alpha   90.00
_cell.angle_beta   90.00
_cell.angle_gamma   90.00
#
_symmetry.space_group_name_H-M   'P 1'
#
loop_
_entity.id
_entity.type
_entity.pdbx_description
1 polymer ?
#
loop_
_entity_poly.entity_id
_entity_poly.type
_entity_poly.pdbx_seq_one_letter_code
_entity_poly.pdbx_strand_id
1 'polypeptide(L)' 'MGTQAELPRELSRYVDTIALHAYKVSDADVEMLKSAGYSEDEVFELTLCAALGAALGRYERGVAALDQAAGGRQEEMS' A
#
# COMPACT_ATOMS: atom_id res chain seq x y z
N MET A 1 7.11 7.05 20.53
CA MET A 1 6.09 7.56 19.59
C MET A 1 6.85 8.08 18.39
N GLY A 2 7.10 7.22 17.39
CA GLY A 2 7.85 7.63 16.21
C GLY A 2 7.02 8.66 15.46
N THR A 3 7.59 9.84 15.21
CA THR A 3 7.00 10.80 14.28
C THR A 3 6.74 10.05 12.99
N GLN A 4 5.48 9.91 12.56
CA GLN A 4 5.20 9.50 11.19
C GLN A 4 5.85 10.56 10.32
N ALA A 5 6.99 10.21 9.72
CA ALA A 5 7.66 11.10 8.80
C ALA A 5 6.68 11.39 7.66
N GLU A 6 6.36 12.67 7.47
CA GLU A 6 5.49 13.08 6.38
C GLU A 6 6.26 12.81 5.08
N LEU A 7 5.73 11.91 4.25
CA LEU A 7 6.36 11.58 2.99
C LEU A 7 6.29 12.79 2.05
N PRO A 8 7.36 13.07 1.29
CA PRO A 8 7.29 13.98 0.15
C PRO A 8 6.08 13.68 -0.74
N ARG A 9 5.42 14.72 -1.24
CA ARG A 9 4.10 14.62 -1.89
C ARG A 9 4.11 13.68 -3.09
N GLU A 10 5.18 13.73 -3.88
CA GLU A 10 5.40 12.89 -5.05
C GLU A 10 5.50 11.40 -4.68
N LEU A 11 6.20 11.08 -3.58
CA LEU A 11 6.28 9.71 -3.07
C LEU A 11 4.94 9.24 -2.53
N SER A 12 4.23 10.09 -1.76
CA SER A 12 2.89 9.75 -1.26
C SER A 12 1.92 9.48 -2.41
N ARG A 13 1.89 10.33 -3.44
CA ARG A 13 1.02 10.15 -4.62
C ARG A 13 1.34 8.84 -5.35
N TYR A 14 2.63 8.54 -5.53
CA TYR A 14 3.04 7.32 -6.21
C TYR A 14 2.66 6.07 -5.40
N VAL A 15 2.96 6.07 -4.09
CA VAL A 15 2.57 5.00 -3.17
C VAL A 15 1.07 4.78 -3.16
N ASP A 16 0.26 5.84 -3.09
CA ASP A 16 -1.20 5.75 -3.14
C ASP A 16 -1.69 5.15 -4.46
N THR A 17 -1.02 5.52 -5.57
CA THR A 17 -1.34 4.97 -6.90
C THR A 17 -1.03 3.48 -6.95
N ILE A 18 0.13 3.04 -6.48
CA ILE A 18 0.46 1.61 -6.39
C ILE A 18 -0.52 0.88 -5.48
N ALA A 19 -0.78 1.43 -4.30
CA ALA A 19 -1.61 0.78 -3.30
C ALA A 19 -3.05 0.63 -3.76
N LEU A 20 -3.64 1.62 -4.45
CA LEU A 20 -5.07 1.67 -4.77
C LEU A 20 -5.39 1.47 -6.25
N HIS A 21 -4.45 1.78 -7.15
CA HIS A 21 -4.67 1.91 -8.58
C HIS A 21 -3.46 1.46 -9.42
N ALA A 22 -2.76 0.39 -9.03
CA ALA A 22 -1.53 -0.06 -9.70
C ALA A 22 -1.65 -0.18 -11.23
N TYR A 23 -2.83 -0.54 -11.75
CA TYR A 23 -3.11 -0.62 -13.19
C TYR A 23 -3.10 0.73 -13.93
N LYS A 24 -3.02 1.85 -13.20
CA LYS A 24 -2.93 3.21 -13.75
C LYS A 24 -1.51 3.77 -13.75
N VAL A 25 -0.54 3.04 -13.18
CA VAL A 25 0.86 3.47 -13.18
C VAL A 25 1.35 3.53 -14.61
N SER A 26 2.01 4.63 -14.95
CA SER A 26 2.54 4.89 -16.27
C SER A 26 4.02 5.24 -16.21
N ASP A 27 4.69 5.18 -17.37
CA ASP A 27 6.09 5.62 -17.51
C ASP A 27 6.28 7.08 -17.06
N ALA A 28 5.24 7.92 -17.22
CA ALA A 28 5.28 9.31 -16.78
C ALA A 28 5.37 9.46 -15.25
N ASP A 29 4.80 8.52 -14.49
CA ASP A 29 4.92 8.53 -13.03
C ASP A 29 6.36 8.17 -12.60
N VAL A 30 7.01 7.23 -13.30
CA VAL A 30 8.41 6.86 -13.05
C VAL A 30 9.35 7.99 -13.43
N GLU A 31 9.17 8.60 -14.60
CA GLU A 31 9.99 9.73 -15.06
C GLU A 31 9.81 10.99 -14.19
N MET A 32 8.63 11.21 -13.61
CA MET A 32 8.42 12.28 -12.62
C MET A 32 9.31 12.09 -11.39
N LEU A 33 9.40 10.86 -10.86
CA LEU A 33 10.25 10.56 -9.70
C LEU A 33 11.73 10.65 -10.06
N LYS A 34 12.14 10.16 -11.23
CA LYS A 34 13.52 10.31 -11.69
C LYS A 34 13.92 11.78 -11.85
N SER A 35 13.02 12.61 -12.39
CA SER A 35 13.21 14.06 -12.50
C SER A 35 13.27 14.77 -11.14
N ALA A 36 12.64 14.20 -10.11
CA ALA A 36 12.73 14.67 -8.72
C ALA A 36 14.03 14.24 -8.01
N GLY A 37 14.88 13.42 -8.66
CA GLY A 37 16.20 13.02 -8.17
C GLY A 37 16.28 11.61 -7.61
N TYR A 38 15.20 10.82 -7.66
CA TYR A 38 15.21 9.42 -7.23
C TYR A 38 15.83 8.53 -8.32
N SER A 39 16.67 7.58 -7.91
CA SER A 39 17.24 6.58 -8.82
C SER A 39 16.20 5.54 -9.25
N GLU A 40 16.50 4.82 -10.34
CA GLU A 40 15.63 3.75 -10.83
C GLU A 40 15.49 2.62 -9.79
N ASP A 41 16.57 2.28 -9.09
CA ASP A 41 16.56 1.29 -8.00
C ASP A 41 15.65 1.75 -6.84
N GLU A 42 15.71 3.03 -6.44
CA GLU A 42 14.84 3.56 -5.38
C GLU A 42 13.36 3.52 -5.78
N VAL A 43 13.04 3.84 -7.04
CA VAL A 43 11.65 3.77 -7.56
C VAL A 43 11.17 2.32 -7.61
N PHE A 44 12.04 1.39 -8.00
CA PHE A 44 11.75 -0.05 -8.01
C PHE A 44 11.46 -0.57 -6.60
N GLU A 45 12.33 -0.27 -5.63
CA GLU A 45 12.14 -0.70 -4.24
C GLU A 45 10.89 -0.09 -3.62
N LEU A 46 10.64 1.21 -3.88
CA LEU A 46 9.41 1.86 -3.43
C LEU A 46 8.15 1.18 -3.97
N THR A 47 8.18 0.79 -5.24
CA THR A 47 7.09 0.06 -5.89
C THR A 47 6.82 -1.27 -5.19
N LEU A 48 7.89 -2.05 -4.92
CA LEU A 48 7.80 -3.33 -4.22
C LEU A 48 7.26 -3.15 -2.79
N CYS A 49 7.82 -2.21 -2.03
CA CYS A 49 7.38 -1.92 -0.67
C CYS A 49 5.91 -1.50 -0.61
N ALA A 50 5.48 -0.61 -1.52
CA ALA A 50 4.10 -0.15 -1.57
C ALA A 50 3.13 -1.29 -1.94
N ALA A 51 3.46 -2.09 -2.95
CA ALA A 51 2.63 -3.22 -3.37
C ALA A 51 2.52 -4.28 -2.27
N LEU A 52 3.64 -4.66 -1.66
CA LEU A 52 3.68 -5.67 -0.59
C LEU A 52 2.95 -5.18 0.66
N GLY A 53 3.19 -3.96 1.11
CA GLY A 53 2.49 -3.37 2.25
C GLY A 53 0.97 -3.31 2.02
N ALA A 54 0.56 -2.94 0.80
CA ALA A 54 -0.85 -2.89 0.45
C ALA A 54 -1.48 -4.30 0.35
N ALA A 55 -0.72 -5.32 -0.03
CA ALA A 55 -1.16 -6.72 -0.03
C ALA A 55 -1.31 -7.26 1.41
N LEU A 56 -0.30 -7.06 2.26
CA LEU A 56 -0.32 -7.47 3.67
C LEU A 56 -1.47 -6.81 4.43
N GLY A 57 -1.65 -5.50 4.30
CA GLY A 57 -2.75 -4.80 4.95
C GLY A 57 -4.13 -5.30 4.51
N ARG A 58 -4.29 -5.74 3.26
CA ARG A 58 -5.53 -6.38 2.79
C ARG A 58 -5.69 -7.79 3.35
N TYR A 59 -4.61 -8.56 3.40
CA TYR A 59 -4.60 -9.91 3.96
C TYR A 59 -5.02 -9.90 5.43
N GLU A 60 -4.38 -9.07 6.26
CA GLU A 60 -4.68 -8.95 7.68
C GLU A 60 -6.13 -8.55 7.93
N ARG A 61 -6.63 -7.54 7.22
CA ARG A 61 -8.03 -7.11 7.33
C ARG A 61 -9.00 -8.19 6.84
N GLY A 62 -8.64 -8.91 5.79
CA GLY A 62 -9.44 -10.02 5.25
C GLY A 62 -9.56 -11.16 6.26
N VAL A 63 -8.46 -11.60 6.85
CA VAL A 63 -8.44 -12.64 7.88
C VAL A 63 -9.24 -12.20 9.11
N ALA A 64 -9.01 -10.99 9.62
CA ALA A 64 -9.75 -10.47 10.76
C ALA A 64 -11.26 -10.39 10.52
N ALA A 65 -11.70 -10.09 9.30
CA ALA A 65 -13.12 -10.08 8.93
C ALA A 65 -13.72 -11.51 8.90
N LEU A 66 -12.96 -12.50 8.42
CA LEU A 66 -13.39 -13.90 8.42
C LEU A 66 -13.51 -14.45 9.85
N ASP A 67 -12.55 -14.15 10.72
CA ASP A 67 -12.57 -14.58 12.12
C ASP A 67 -13.76 -13.99 12.88
N GLN A 68 -14.04 -12.70 12.69
CA GLN A 68 -15.22 -12.05 13.27
C GLN A 68 -16.53 -12.69 12.77
N ALA A 69 -16.62 -12.96 11.46
CA ALA A 69 -17.79 -13.64 10.90
C ALA A 69 -17.94 -15.07 11.42
N ALA A 70 -16.84 -15.77 11.72
CA ALA A 70 -16.86 -17.11 12.29
C ALA A 70 -17.29 -17.11 13.76
N GLY A 71 -16.79 -16.17 14.57
CA GLY A 71 -17.16 -16.01 15.98
C GLY A 71 -18.61 -15.57 16.18
N GLY A 72 -19.11 -14.63 15.38
CA GLY A 72 -20.50 -14.16 15.47
C GLY A 72 -21.55 -15.24 15.17
N ARG A 73 -21.22 -16.23 14.33
CA ARG A 73 -22.11 -17.38 14.07
C ARG A 73 -22.25 -18.33 15.26
N GLN A 74 -21.35 -18.28 16.24
CA GLN A 74 -21.41 -19.14 17.42
C GLN A 74 -22.26 -18.52 18.54
N GLU A 75 -22.47 -17.20 18.54
CA GLU A 75 -23.26 -16.48 19.55
C GLU A 75 -24.77 -16.49 19.25
N GLU A 76 -25.17 -16.56 17.97
CA GLU A 76 -26.59 -16.65 17.57
C GLU A 76 -27.23 -18.04 17.82
N MET A 77 -26.43 -19.06 18.15
CA MET A 77 -26.88 -20.44 18.34
C MET A 77 -26.95 -20.87 19.82
N SER A 78 -26.72 -19.93 20.76
CA SER A 78 -26.87 -20.11 22.21
C SER A 78 -28.04 -19.29 22.77
#